data_AF-W9L2S9-F1
#
_entry.id   AF-W9L2S9-F1
#
_cell.length_a   1.000
_cell.length_b   1.000
_cell.length_c   1.000
_cell.angle_alpha   90.00
_cell.angle_beta   90.00
_cell.angle_gamma   90.00
#
_symmetry.space_group_name_H-M   'P 1'
#
loop_
_entity.id
_entity.type
_entity.pdbx_description
1 polymer ?
#
loop_
_entity_poly.entity_id
_entity_poly.type
_entity_poly.pdbx_seq_one_letter_code
_entity_poly.pdbx_strand_id
1 'polypeptide(L)'
;MSAIASYTYGNFLWLSTQALPLIVWPSFVGSLLRPGNETSTTLETYFGRSLGLALLALGLTVVVLSGVLPLDSSSKEAPEGAPSPYASAAVLISTLHHASTAFYCYGRYSWTGETGFLLGCVGSAVFATFGLYCVLFAGDTAMTSRYHKFDQSTSGFPFKNSQSYRAKKKAL
;
A
#
# COMPACT_ATOMS: atom_id res chain seq x y z
N MET A 1 -11.99 -1.98 12.22
CA MET A 1 -11.07 -2.66 11.27
C MET A 1 -9.65 -2.36 11.68
N SER A 2 -8.72 -3.31 11.55
CA SER A 2 -7.30 -3.04 11.78
C SER A 2 -6.76 -2.04 10.72
N ALA A 3 -5.65 -1.37 11.01
CA ALA A 3 -5.01 -0.48 10.05
C ALA A 3 -4.61 -1.23 8.76
N ILE A 4 -4.09 -2.46 8.90
CA ILE A 4 -3.76 -3.35 7.78
C ILE A 4 -5.02 -3.65 6.93
N ALA A 5 -6.16 -3.98 7.55
CA ALA A 5 -7.39 -4.24 6.79
C ALA A 5 -7.88 -3.01 6.03
N SER A 6 -7.82 -1.84 6.68
CA SER A 6 -8.23 -0.57 6.08
C SER A 6 -7.31 -0.20 4.90
N TYR A 7 -6.00 -0.38 5.07
CA TYR A 7 -5.02 -0.22 4.00
C TYR A 7 -5.29 -1.17 2.84
N THR A 8 -5.50 -2.45 3.10
CA THR A 8 -5.74 -3.47 2.08
C THR A 8 -6.94 -3.12 1.20
N TYR A 9 -8.10 -2.82 1.81
CA TYR A 9 -9.30 -2.48 1.04
C TYR A 9 -9.14 -1.16 0.29
N GLY A 10 -8.54 -0.16 0.92
CA GLY A 10 -8.25 1.12 0.26
C GLY A 10 -7.30 0.96 -0.92
N ASN A 11 -6.21 0.20 -0.75
CA ASN A 11 -5.24 -0.11 -1.81
C ASN A 11 -5.93 -0.83 -2.98
N PHE A 12 -6.75 -1.84 -2.69
CA PHE A 12 -7.49 -2.56 -3.72
C PHE A 12 -8.45 -1.63 -4.47
N LEU A 13 -9.18 -0.78 -3.76
CA LEU A 13 -10.08 0.21 -4.37
C LEU A 13 -9.32 1.18 -5.28
N TRP A 14 -8.19 1.70 -4.83
CA TRP A 14 -7.38 2.64 -5.59
C TRP A 14 -6.77 2.01 -6.85
N LEU A 15 -6.22 0.80 -6.74
CA LEU A 15 -5.71 0.06 -7.90
C LEU A 15 -6.84 -0.28 -8.88
N SER A 16 -8.01 -0.67 -8.38
CA SER A 16 -9.20 -0.95 -9.20
C SER A 16 -9.71 0.29 -9.92
N THR A 17 -9.66 1.45 -9.27
CA THR A 17 -10.08 2.75 -9.85
C THR A 17 -9.26 3.11 -11.09
N GLN A 18 -7.96 2.77 -11.10
CA GLN A 18 -7.10 2.95 -12.28
C GLN A 18 -7.26 1.82 -13.29
N ALA A 19 -7.40 0.58 -12.81
CA ALA A 19 -7.47 -0.59 -13.65
C ALA A 19 -8.73 -0.65 -14.52
N LEU A 20 -9.90 -0.30 -13.97
CA LEU A 20 -11.17 -0.40 -14.69
C LEU A 20 -11.20 0.47 -15.95
N PRO A 21 -10.85 1.78 -15.90
CA PRO A 21 -10.68 2.58 -17.10
C PRO A 21 -9.62 2.03 -18.04
N LEU A 22 -8.47 1.56 -17.55
CA LEU A 22 -7.43 0.98 -18.40
C LEU A 22 -7.89 -0.25 -19.19
N ILE A 23 -8.76 -1.08 -18.60
CA ILE A 23 -9.31 -2.28 -19.23
C ILE A 23 -10.43 -1.93 -20.22
N VAL A 24 -11.42 -1.16 -19.76
CA VAL A 24 -12.67 -0.90 -20.49
C VAL A 24 -12.51 0.25 -21.46
N TRP A 25 -11.80 1.31 -21.06
CA TRP A 25 -11.66 2.56 -21.81
C TRP A 25 -10.23 3.15 -21.75
N PRO A 26 -9.22 2.46 -22.31
CA PRO A 26 -7.82 2.86 -22.20
C PRO A 26 -7.52 4.24 -22.81
N SER A 27 -8.27 4.66 -23.84
CA SER A 27 -8.10 5.98 -24.46
C SER A 27 -8.47 7.14 -23.55
N PHE A 28 -9.40 6.95 -22.59
CA PHE A 28 -9.68 7.96 -21.56
C PHE A 28 -8.44 8.24 -20.71
N VAL A 29 -7.79 7.18 -20.23
CA VAL A 29 -6.55 7.32 -19.46
C VAL A 29 -5.45 7.94 -20.31
N GLY A 30 -5.34 7.54 -21.58
CA GLY A 30 -4.41 8.15 -22.52
C GLY A 30 -4.61 9.67 -22.65
N SER A 31 -5.85 10.13 -22.73
CA SER A 31 -6.17 11.57 -22.85
C SER A 31 -5.82 12.40 -21.62
N LEU A 32 -5.77 11.78 -20.43
CA LEU A 32 -5.36 12.44 -19.18
C LEU A 32 -3.84 12.56 -19.03
N LEU A 33 -3.08 11.77 -19.79
CA LEU A 33 -1.62 11.62 -19.63
C LEU A 33 -0.84 12.14 -20.83
N ARG A 34 -1.51 12.50 -21.92
CA ARG A 34 -0.91 12.95 -23.17
C ARG A 34 -1.16 14.45 -23.38
N PRO A 35 -0.12 15.22 -23.75
CA PRO A 35 -0.32 16.54 -24.32
C PRO A 35 -0.90 16.42 -25.73
N GLY A 36 -2.18 16.78 -25.89
CA GLY A 36 -2.87 16.84 -27.18
C GLY A 36 -3.83 15.69 -27.49
N ASN A 37 -4.58 15.84 -28.58
CA ASN A 37 -5.72 14.97 -28.95
C ASN A 37 -5.34 13.85 -29.93
N GLU A 38 -4.12 13.33 -29.86
CA GLU A 38 -3.72 12.22 -30.74
C GLU A 38 -4.49 10.94 -30.38
N THR A 39 -4.91 10.19 -31.40
CA THR A 39 -5.60 8.92 -31.22
C THR A 39 -4.69 7.88 -30.60
N SER A 40 -5.23 7.04 -29.70
CA SER A 40 -4.47 5.94 -29.11
C SER A 40 -4.10 4.90 -30.16
N THR A 41 -2.85 4.44 -30.14
CA THR A 41 -2.41 3.37 -31.03
C THR A 41 -2.90 2.00 -30.52
N THR A 42 -2.88 0.98 -31.39
CA THR A 42 -3.19 -0.40 -31.00
C THR A 42 -2.24 -0.90 -29.89
N LEU A 43 -0.97 -0.49 -29.95
CA LEU A 43 0.04 -0.85 -28.96
C LEU A 43 -0.27 -0.24 -27.58
N GLU A 44 -0.66 1.03 -27.54
CA GLU A 44 -1.07 1.72 -26.31
C GLU A 44 -2.32 1.09 -25.70
N THR A 45 -3.27 0.70 -26.55
CA THR A 45 -4.48 0.00 -26.12
C THR A 45 -4.13 -1.35 -25.49
N TYR A 46 -3.21 -2.12 -26.10
CA TYR A 46 -2.74 -3.38 -25.55
C TYR A 46 -2.05 -3.20 -24.20
N PHE A 47 -1.09 -2.26 -24.11
CA PHE A 47 -0.38 -2.00 -22.85
C PHE A 47 -1.30 -1.45 -21.77
N GLY A 48 -2.25 -0.58 -22.12
CA GLY A 48 -3.24 -0.06 -21.18
C GLY A 48 -4.07 -1.20 -20.56
N ARG A 49 -4.64 -2.08 -21.38
CA ARG A 49 -5.41 -3.22 -20.89
C ARG A 49 -4.59 -4.19 -20.06
N SER A 50 -3.38 -4.52 -20.52
CA SER A 50 -2.46 -5.41 -19.81
C SER A 50 -2.07 -4.84 -18.44
N LEU A 51 -1.76 -3.54 -18.38
CA LEU A 51 -1.49 -2.84 -17.13
C LEU A 51 -2.69 -2.85 -16.20
N GLY A 52 -3.90 -2.58 -16.70
CA GLY A 52 -5.12 -2.64 -15.89
C GLY A 52 -5.36 -4.02 -15.28
N LEU A 53 -5.19 -5.10 -16.05
CA LEU A 53 -5.29 -6.47 -15.54
C LEU A 53 -4.21 -6.76 -14.48
N ALA A 54 -2.98 -6.30 -14.69
CA ALA A 54 -1.89 -6.44 -13.72
C ALA A 54 -2.18 -5.70 -12.40
N LEU A 55 -2.74 -4.49 -12.46
CA LEU A 55 -3.11 -3.70 -11.26
C LEU A 55 -4.22 -4.38 -10.46
N LEU A 56 -5.24 -4.97 -11.11
CA LEU A 56 -6.26 -5.77 -10.43
C LEU A 56 -5.65 -7.01 -9.77
N ALA A 57 -4.78 -7.72 -10.49
CA ALA A 57 -4.10 -8.90 -9.95
C ALA A 57 -3.24 -8.54 -8.73
N LEU A 58 -2.50 -7.42 -8.78
CA LEU A 58 -1.71 -6.91 -7.65
C LEU A 58 -2.61 -6.59 -6.45
N GLY A 59 -3.70 -5.86 -6.67
CA GLY A 59 -4.65 -5.51 -5.61
C GLY A 59 -5.27 -6.75 -4.95
N LEU A 60 -5.72 -7.72 -5.75
CA LEU A 60 -6.25 -8.99 -5.25
C LEU A 60 -5.20 -9.80 -4.50
N THR A 61 -3.96 -9.83 -4.98
CA THR A 61 -2.85 -10.51 -4.29
C THR A 61 -2.65 -9.95 -2.89
N VAL A 62 -2.68 -8.62 -2.72
CA VAL A 62 -2.58 -7.98 -1.40
C VAL A 62 -3.78 -8.34 -0.52
N VAL A 63 -4.99 -8.34 -1.08
CA VAL A 63 -6.21 -8.74 -0.36
C VAL A 63 -6.09 -10.17 0.17
N VAL A 64 -5.70 -11.12 -0.68
CA VAL A 64 -5.52 -12.53 -0.31
C VAL A 64 -4.45 -12.70 0.76
N LEU A 65 -3.26 -12.15 0.53
CA LEU A 65 -2.10 -12.36 1.42
C LEU A 65 -2.22 -11.62 2.75
N SER A 66 -3.00 -10.55 2.83
CA SER A 66 -3.23 -9.81 4.08
C SER A 66 -4.11 -10.55 5.09
N GLY A 67 -4.82 -11.60 4.67
CA GLY A 67 -5.71 -12.37 5.54
C GLY A 67 -7.03 -11.66 5.85
N VAL A 68 -7.40 -10.59 5.13
CA VAL A 68 -8.70 -9.91 5.31
C VAL A 68 -9.86 -10.72 4.73
N LEU A 69 -9.59 -11.65 3.81
CA LEU A 69 -10.58 -12.60 3.32
C LEU A 69 -10.39 -13.94 4.05
N PRO A 70 -11.47 -14.56 4.57
CA PRO A 70 -11.43 -15.88 5.17
C PRO A 70 -11.42 -16.95 4.06
N LEU A 71 -10.33 -17.02 3.30
CA LEU A 71 -10.15 -18.01 2.23
C LEU A 71 -9.68 -19.36 2.74
N ASP A 72 -9.19 -19.41 3.98
CA ASP A 72 -8.81 -20.63 4.67
C ASP A 72 -9.81 -20.92 5.78
N SER A 73 -10.23 -22.19 5.88
CA SER A 73 -10.92 -22.71 7.05
C SER A 73 -9.88 -22.91 8.13
N SER A 74 -9.48 -21.81 8.78
CA SER A 74 -8.63 -21.71 9.98
C SER A 74 -7.88 -23.01 10.31
N SER A 75 -6.59 -23.09 10.01
CA SER A 75 -5.75 -24.14 10.57
C SER A 75 -6.04 -24.23 12.07
N LYS A 76 -6.49 -25.40 12.53
CA LYS A 76 -6.87 -25.65 13.95
C LYS A 76 -5.76 -25.33 14.96
N GLU A 77 -4.55 -25.02 14.47
CA GLU A 77 -3.35 -24.72 15.23
C GLU A 77 -3.06 -23.22 15.39
N ALA A 78 -3.64 -22.34 14.56
CA ALA A 78 -3.44 -20.91 14.71
C ALA A 78 -4.40 -20.34 15.78
N PRO A 79 -3.92 -19.51 16.74
CA PRO A 79 -4.81 -18.82 17.66
C PRO A 79 -5.84 -18.01 16.88
N GLU A 80 -7.11 -18.04 17.33
CA GLU A 80 -8.17 -17.24 16.72
C GLU A 80 -7.75 -15.76 16.61
N GLY A 81 -7.80 -15.22 15.39
CA GLY A 81 -7.43 -13.83 15.12
C GLY A 81 -5.93 -13.58 14.92
N ALA A 82 -5.09 -14.62 14.82
CA ALA A 82 -3.69 -14.46 14.42
C ALA A 82 -3.58 -13.78 13.03
N PRO A 83 -2.78 -12.72 12.88
CA PRO A 83 -2.61 -12.05 11.60
C PRO A 83 -1.97 -12.98 10.57
N SER A 84 -2.35 -12.84 9.29
CA SER A 84 -1.73 -13.61 8.20
C SER A 84 -0.21 -13.43 8.21
N PRO A 85 0.58 -14.52 8.12
CA PRO A 85 2.05 -14.42 8.12
C PRO A 85 2.59 -13.65 6.91
N TYR A 86 1.79 -13.48 5.85
CA TYR A 86 2.17 -12.77 4.64
C TYR A 86 1.71 -11.30 4.62
N ALA A 87 0.96 -10.85 5.62
CA ALA A 87 0.36 -9.51 5.62
C ALA A 87 1.41 -8.41 5.53
N SER A 88 2.45 -8.46 6.37
CA SER A 88 3.51 -7.45 6.38
C SER A 88 4.28 -7.39 5.06
N ALA A 89 4.58 -8.56 4.47
CA ALA A 89 5.26 -8.63 3.18
C ALA A 89 4.38 -8.08 2.05
N ALA A 90 3.10 -8.44 2.01
CA ALA A 90 2.16 -7.95 1.02
C ALA A 90 2.00 -6.42 1.09
N VAL A 91 1.83 -5.88 2.29
CA VAL A 91 1.74 -4.43 2.52
C VAL A 91 3.05 -3.73 2.13
N LEU A 92 4.21 -4.29 2.45
CA LEU A 92 5.50 -3.71 2.07
C LEU A 92 5.65 -3.63 0.54
N ILE A 93 5.34 -4.71 -0.17
CA ILE A 93 5.45 -4.75 -1.65
C ILE A 93 4.51 -3.72 -2.29
N SER A 94 3.25 -3.62 -1.83
CA SER A 94 2.32 -2.61 -2.35
C SER A 94 2.74 -1.19 -1.97
N THR A 95 3.35 -1.00 -0.80
CA THR A 95 3.92 0.29 -0.38
C THR A 95 5.04 0.72 -1.32
N LEU A 96 5.95 -0.20 -1.67
CA LEU A 96 7.03 0.07 -2.62
C LEU A 96 6.49 0.41 -4.01
N HIS A 97 5.48 -0.33 -4.48
CA HIS A 97 4.79 -0.02 -5.72
C HIS A 97 4.24 1.42 -5.72
N HIS A 98 3.52 1.81 -4.67
CA HIS A 98 2.98 3.16 -4.54
C HIS A 98 4.06 4.24 -4.44
N ALA A 99 5.13 3.99 -3.71
CA ALA A 99 6.26 4.92 -3.63
C ALA A 99 6.91 5.14 -5.00
N SER A 100 7.16 4.06 -5.76
CA SER A 100 7.71 4.14 -7.12
C SER A 100 6.75 4.86 -8.08
N THR A 101 5.46 4.56 -8.02
CA THR A 101 4.43 5.21 -8.85
C THR A 101 4.33 6.70 -8.53
N ALA A 102 4.30 7.08 -7.24
CA ALA A 102 4.26 8.47 -6.83
C ALA A 102 5.49 9.24 -7.31
N PHE A 103 6.69 8.66 -7.15
CA PHE A 103 7.93 9.26 -7.64
C PHE A 103 7.92 9.47 -9.16
N TYR A 104 7.52 8.45 -9.92
CA TYR A 104 7.43 8.53 -11.38
C TYR A 104 6.41 9.59 -11.83
N CYS A 105 5.22 9.56 -11.26
CA CYS A 105 4.14 10.50 -11.56
C CYS A 105 4.55 11.95 -11.23
N TYR A 106 5.23 12.18 -10.10
CA TYR A 106 5.77 13.50 -9.77
C TYR A 106 6.77 13.99 -10.83
N GLY A 107 7.70 13.14 -11.25
CA GLY A 107 8.65 13.49 -12.31
C GLY A 107 7.95 13.83 -13.62
N ARG A 108 6.99 13.00 -14.04
CA ARG A 108 6.20 13.23 -15.26
C ARG A 108 5.39 14.52 -15.19
N TYR A 109 4.72 14.78 -14.07
CA TYR A 109 3.98 16.03 -13.86
C TYR A 109 4.91 17.24 -13.94
N SER A 110 6.08 17.17 -13.29
CA SER A 110 7.06 18.27 -13.28
C SER A 110 7.57 18.64 -14.68
N TRP A 111 7.60 17.69 -15.62
CA TRP A 111 8.01 17.96 -17.00
C TRP A 111 6.87 18.29 -17.96
N THR A 112 5.69 17.70 -17.78
CA THR A 112 4.60 17.79 -18.76
C THR A 112 3.46 18.73 -18.35
N GLY A 113 3.27 18.96 -17.06
CA GLY A 113 2.13 19.70 -16.52
C GLY A 113 0.80 18.93 -16.58
N GLU A 114 0.78 17.69 -17.09
CA GLU A 114 -0.47 16.93 -17.25
C GLU A 114 -1.03 16.49 -15.90
N THR A 115 -2.24 16.96 -15.59
CA THR A 115 -2.88 16.77 -14.28
C THR A 115 -3.17 15.30 -13.96
N GLY A 116 -3.30 14.42 -14.96
CA GLY A 116 -3.42 12.99 -14.75
C GLY A 116 -2.23 12.40 -13.97
N PHE A 117 -1.01 12.87 -14.23
CA PHE A 117 0.17 12.48 -13.45
C PHE A 117 0.11 13.04 -12.02
N LEU A 118 -0.40 14.25 -11.81
CA LEU A 118 -0.57 14.79 -10.47
C LEU A 118 -1.56 13.96 -9.63
N LEU A 119 -2.69 13.57 -10.22
CA LEU A 119 -3.69 12.71 -9.55
C LEU A 119 -3.10 11.35 -9.18
N GLY A 120 -2.37 10.72 -10.10
CA GLY A 120 -1.64 9.48 -9.84
C GLY A 120 -0.61 9.64 -8.71
N CYS A 121 0.13 10.75 -8.72
CA CYS A 121 1.10 11.07 -7.68
C CYS A 121 0.45 11.18 -6.30
N VAL A 122 -0.61 11.97 -6.17
CA VAL A 122 -1.27 12.22 -4.88
C VAL A 122 -1.86 10.93 -4.32
N GLY A 123 -2.62 10.19 -5.11
CA GLY A 123 -3.24 8.97 -4.61
C GLY A 123 -2.22 7.90 -4.25
N SER A 124 -1.19 7.69 -5.07
CA SER A 124 -0.11 6.76 -4.70
C SER A 124 0.72 7.27 -3.52
N ALA A 125 0.95 8.57 -3.35
CA ALA A 125 1.64 9.10 -2.16
C ALA A 125 0.85 8.80 -0.86
N VAL A 126 -0.48 8.95 -0.87
CA VAL A 126 -1.35 8.59 0.27
C VAL A 126 -1.16 7.12 0.65
N PHE A 127 -1.19 6.21 -0.31
CA PHE A 127 -1.01 4.78 -0.02
C PHE A 127 0.44 4.41 0.31
N ALA A 128 1.44 5.13 -0.22
CA ALA A 128 2.83 4.93 0.19
C ALA A 128 3.02 5.32 1.66
N THR A 129 2.49 6.47 2.09
CA THR A 129 2.58 6.91 3.49
C THR A 129 1.75 6.02 4.42
N PHE A 130 0.54 5.64 4.02
CA PHE A 130 -0.31 4.76 4.85
C PHE A 130 0.25 3.34 4.94
N GLY A 131 0.81 2.81 3.85
CA GLY A 131 1.48 1.53 3.84
C GLY A 131 2.73 1.52 4.71
N LEU A 132 3.54 2.59 4.64
CA LEU A 132 4.68 2.79 5.52
C LEU A 132 4.26 2.83 7.00
N TYR A 133 3.16 3.53 7.31
CA TYR A 133 2.58 3.50 8.66
C TYR A 133 2.22 2.07 9.08
N CYS A 134 1.60 1.29 8.19
CA CYS A 134 1.25 -0.10 8.50
C CYS A 134 2.48 -0.98 8.76
N VAL A 135 3.53 -0.83 7.96
CA VAL A 135 4.79 -1.58 8.14
C VAL A 135 5.49 -1.21 9.45
N LEU A 136 5.50 0.08 9.82
CA LEU A 136 6.24 0.56 10.98
C LEU A 136 5.48 0.41 12.30
N PHE A 137 4.15 0.49 12.27
CA PHE A 137 3.35 0.68 13.50
C PHE A 137 2.13 -0.24 13.63
N ALA A 138 1.65 -0.85 12.54
CA ALA A 138 0.42 -1.67 12.61
C ALA A 138 0.66 -3.15 12.90
N GLY A 139 1.92 -3.60 12.96
CA GLY A 139 2.30 -4.99 13.21
C GLY A 139 2.47 -5.38 14.69
N ASP A 140 2.40 -4.43 15.62
CA ASP A 140 2.76 -4.69 17.01
C ASP A 140 1.60 -5.34 17.79
N THR A 141 1.73 -6.63 18.08
CA THR A 141 1.20 -7.19 19.32
C THR A 141 1.96 -6.56 20.48
N ALA A 142 1.27 -5.82 21.36
CA ALA A 142 1.88 -5.14 22.50
C ALA A 142 2.80 -6.08 23.30
N MET A 143 4.11 -5.88 23.21
CA MET A 143 5.09 -6.67 23.97
C MET A 143 5.35 -5.96 25.28
N THR A 144 4.66 -6.31 26.35
CA THR A 144 4.93 -5.73 27.67
C THR A 144 5.95 -6.55 28.45
N SER A 145 6.97 -5.88 29.01
CA SER A 145 7.93 -6.50 29.94
C SER A 145 7.21 -7.14 31.11
N ARG A 146 7.51 -8.41 31.38
CA ARG A 146 6.86 -9.17 32.46
C ARG A 146 7.06 -8.52 33.84
N TYR A 147 8.26 -8.02 34.09
CA TYR A 147 8.71 -7.51 35.38
C TYR A 147 8.41 -6.02 35.57
N HIS A 148 8.87 -5.17 34.64
CA HIS A 148 8.72 -3.71 34.79
C HIS A 148 7.41 -3.16 34.20
N LYS A 149 6.61 -3.99 33.54
CA LYS A 149 5.37 -3.59 32.83
C LYS A 149 5.56 -2.48 31.79
N PHE A 150 6.79 -2.28 31.33
CA PHE A 150 7.11 -1.34 30.25
C PHE A 150 6.76 -1.93 28.90
N ASP A 151 6.25 -1.10 28.02
CA ASP A 151 5.98 -1.45 26.62
C ASP A 151 7.30 -1.57 25.83
N GLN A 152 7.64 -2.80 25.43
CA GLN A 152 8.83 -3.18 24.65
C GLN A 152 8.66 -2.99 23.15
N SER A 153 7.43 -2.81 22.65
CA SER A 153 7.13 -2.46 21.26
C SER A 153 7.53 -1.01 20.93
N THR A 154 7.84 -0.19 21.93
CA THR A 154 8.23 1.20 21.71
C THR A 154 9.66 1.33 21.17
N SER A 155 9.75 1.69 19.89
CA SER A 155 10.98 2.07 19.22
C SER A 155 11.39 3.53 19.50
N GLY A 156 12.69 3.80 19.46
CA GLY A 156 13.28 5.15 19.43
C GLY A 156 13.84 5.54 18.06
N PHE A 157 13.47 4.79 17.02
CA PHE A 157 13.79 5.06 15.63
C PHE A 157 12.50 5.45 14.88
N PRO A 158 12.53 6.43 13.97
CA PRO A 158 13.69 7.24 13.58
C PRO A 158 13.97 8.44 14.51
N PHE A 159 13.08 8.73 15.47
CA PHE A 159 13.22 9.88 16.37
C PHE A 159 13.39 9.47 17.83
N LYS A 160 14.15 10.29 18.58
CA LYS A 160 14.39 10.08 20.01
C LYS A 160 13.05 9.95 20.76
N ASN A 161 12.83 8.81 21.38
CA ASN A 161 11.65 8.52 22.19
C ASN A 161 12.04 8.33 23.66
N SER A 162 11.75 9.34 24.50
CA SER A 162 11.98 9.27 25.95
C SER A 162 11.10 8.24 26.65
N GLN A 163 10.02 7.80 26.01
CA GLN A 163 9.12 6.76 26.50
C GLN A 163 9.50 5.36 26.01
N SER A 164 10.55 5.21 25.19
CA SER A 164 10.99 3.90 24.70
C SER A 164 11.40 2.96 25.84
N TYR A 165 11.17 1.65 25.69
CA TYR A 165 11.59 0.65 26.67
C TYR A 165 13.07 0.78 27.06
N ARG A 166 13.95 1.02 26.06
CA ARG A 166 15.38 1.24 26.30
C ARG A 166 15.64 2.47 27.17
N ALA A 167 14.92 3.57 26.93
CA ALA A 167 15.06 4.78 27.73
C ALA A 167 14.55 4.57 29.17
N LYS A 168 13.36 3.97 29.34
CA LYS A 168 12.79 3.66 30.66
C LYS A 168 13.64 2.67 31.45
N LYS A 169 14.17 1.62 30.79
CA LYS A 169 15.06 0.64 31.41
C LYS A 169 16.39 1.26 31.83
N LYS A 170 16.93 2.22 31.07
CA LYS A 170 18.18 2.92 31.41
C LYS A 170 18.01 3.90 32.58
N ALA A 171 16.79 4.38 32.82
CA ALA A 171 16.48 5.34 33.89
C ALA A 171 16.13 4.66 35.23
N LEU A 172 16.04 3.33 35.26
CA LEU A 172 15.96 2.51 36.48
C LEU A 172 17.37 2.17 36.97
#